data_AF-E4ZNN4-F1
#
_entry.id   AF-E4ZNN4-F1
#
_cell.length_a   1.000
_cell.length_b   1.000
_cell.length_c   1.000
_cell.angle_alpha   90.00
_cell.angle_beta   90.00
_cell.angle_gamma   90.00
#
_symmetry.space_group_name_H-M   'P 1'
#
loop_
_entity.id
_entity.type
_entity.pdbx_description
1 polymer ?
#
loop_
_entity_poly.entity_id
_entity_poly.type
_entity_poly.pdbx_seq_one_letter_code
_entity_poly.pdbx_strand_id
1 'polypeptide(L)'
;MRFATLALFSLVSTVFAGNCGPENKNAKCSASECCSQYGWCGTTKDHCDAKTCLKNFSGASSQCKSGGSSTPPPQGGQNFPATVPEIDVCGHAENGVSCPGAGTNGYFYRCCSSAGHCGPKNDIQDQGIYCGADCQGGFGKCNTMAKPPVPAQAPGIARAGETCGPIVNKKCADNLCCSGSNFCGTGEDFCGSNNWCQSKWGKCN
;
A
#
# COMPACT_ATOMS: atom_id res chain seq x y z
N MET A 1 56.51 18.60 -17.50
CA MET A 1 56.10 18.77 -16.09
C MET A 1 54.65 18.30 -15.99
N ARG A 2 54.35 17.38 -15.07
CA ARG A 2 53.10 16.62 -15.01
C ARG A 2 51.97 17.49 -14.43
N PHE A 3 50.88 17.67 -15.18
CA PHE A 3 49.65 18.26 -14.65
C PHE A 3 48.86 17.20 -13.90
N ALA A 4 48.53 17.50 -12.65
CA ALA A 4 47.73 16.67 -11.78
C ALA A 4 46.25 16.71 -12.22
N THR A 5 45.64 15.55 -12.43
CA THR A 5 44.19 15.40 -12.51
C THR A 5 43.74 14.54 -11.32
N LEU A 6 43.25 15.21 -10.28
CA LEU A 6 42.51 14.58 -9.19
C LEU A 6 41.14 14.17 -9.71
N ALA A 7 40.97 12.87 -9.97
CA ALA A 7 39.67 12.28 -10.28
C ALA A 7 38.88 12.12 -8.98
N LEU A 8 37.87 12.98 -8.78
CA LEU A 8 36.89 12.87 -7.70
C LEU A 8 35.93 11.72 -8.04
N PHE A 9 36.15 10.53 -7.46
CA PHE A 9 35.18 9.43 -7.54
C PHE A 9 33.98 9.76 -6.64
N SER A 10 32.90 10.26 -7.22
CA SER A 10 31.60 10.32 -6.56
C SER A 10 31.11 8.91 -6.27
N LEU A 11 31.12 8.51 -5.00
CA LEU A 11 30.41 7.34 -4.49
C LEU A 11 28.90 7.60 -4.60
N VAL A 12 28.32 7.24 -5.74
CA VAL A 12 26.87 7.13 -5.88
C VAL A 12 26.45 5.89 -5.10
N SER A 13 25.96 6.08 -3.87
CA SER A 13 25.29 5.03 -3.12
C SER A 13 23.96 4.73 -3.80
N THR A 14 23.97 3.81 -4.76
CA THR A 14 22.76 3.21 -5.30
C THR A 14 22.08 2.40 -4.19
N VAL A 15 21.01 2.94 -3.62
CA VAL A 15 20.07 2.17 -2.80
C VAL A 15 19.26 1.31 -3.76
N PHE A 16 19.76 0.11 -4.07
CA PHE A 16 18.96 -0.90 -4.74
C PHE A 16 17.96 -1.46 -3.72
N ALA A 17 16.69 -1.07 -3.83
CA ALA A 17 15.60 -1.78 -3.16
C ALA A 17 15.50 -3.19 -3.77
N GLY A 18 16.30 -4.12 -3.26
CA GLY A 18 16.31 -5.50 -3.70
C GLY A 18 15.06 -6.25 -3.24
N ASN A 19 14.57 -7.15 -4.08
CA ASN A 19 13.58 -8.14 -3.66
C ASN A 19 14.24 -9.21 -2.78
N CYS A 20 13.49 -9.73 -1.81
CA CYS A 20 13.94 -10.69 -0.82
C CYS A 20 12.87 -11.75 -0.55
N GLY A 21 13.22 -12.81 0.17
CA GLY A 21 12.25 -13.83 0.56
C GLY A 21 12.25 -15.07 -0.33
N PRO A 22 11.40 -16.06 0.00
CA PRO A 22 11.41 -17.37 -0.65
C PRO A 22 11.03 -17.30 -2.13
N GLU A 23 10.15 -16.37 -2.50
CA GLU A 23 9.72 -16.14 -3.88
C GLU A 23 10.82 -15.50 -4.75
N ASN A 24 11.83 -14.90 -4.11
CA ASN A 24 12.93 -14.20 -4.77
C ASN A 24 14.24 -14.99 -4.65
N LYS A 25 14.19 -16.30 -4.96
CA LYS A 25 15.35 -17.21 -4.90
C LYS A 25 16.04 -17.22 -3.53
N ASN A 26 15.27 -17.03 -2.45
CA ASN A 26 15.78 -16.92 -1.09
C ASN A 26 16.75 -15.74 -0.87
N ALA A 27 16.65 -14.68 -1.68
CA ALA A 27 17.47 -13.48 -1.54
C ALA A 27 17.29 -12.81 -0.17
N LYS A 28 18.37 -12.21 0.34
CA LYS A 28 18.42 -11.53 1.63
C LYS A 28 18.71 -10.05 1.46
N CYS A 29 18.12 -9.25 2.33
CA CYS A 29 18.34 -7.81 2.38
C CYS A 29 19.72 -7.44 2.95
N SER A 30 20.14 -6.20 2.70
CA SER A 30 21.34 -5.61 3.28
C SER A 30 21.30 -5.65 4.81
N ALA A 31 22.46 -5.54 5.46
CA ALA A 31 22.62 -5.81 6.89
C ALA A 31 21.61 -5.09 7.81
N SER A 32 21.21 -3.86 7.51
CA SER A 32 20.26 -3.06 8.31
C SER A 32 18.80 -3.13 7.85
N GLU A 33 18.51 -3.79 6.72
CA GLU A 33 17.19 -3.80 6.08
C GLU A 33 16.37 -5.02 6.46
N CYS A 34 15.06 -4.82 6.64
CA CYS A 34 14.10 -5.88 6.85
C CYS A 34 13.48 -6.32 5.52
N CYS A 35 13.26 -7.61 5.39
CA CYS A 35 12.46 -8.17 4.31
C CYS A 35 10.99 -8.12 4.71
N SER A 36 10.18 -7.32 4.05
CA SER A 36 8.75 -7.23 4.31
C SER A 36 8.05 -8.56 3.99
N GLN A 37 6.81 -8.73 4.48
CA GLN A 37 5.97 -9.87 4.11
C GLN A 37 5.70 -9.97 2.59
N TYR A 38 5.90 -8.87 1.87
CA TYR A 38 5.70 -8.78 0.43
C TYR A 38 7.00 -9.00 -0.37
N GLY A 39 8.10 -9.36 0.29
CA GLY A 39 9.37 -9.69 -0.37
C GLY A 39 10.17 -8.48 -0.86
N TRP A 40 10.09 -7.36 -0.13
CA TRP A 40 10.85 -6.14 -0.42
C TRP A 40 11.77 -5.77 0.75
N CYS A 41 12.99 -5.31 0.43
CA CYS A 41 13.93 -4.79 1.42
C CYS A 41 13.64 -3.34 1.77
N GLY A 42 13.63 -3.01 3.07
CA GLY A 42 13.54 -1.64 3.54
C GLY A 42 13.72 -1.52 5.05
N THR A 43 13.82 -0.29 5.55
CA THR A 43 14.05 0.01 6.98
C THR A 43 12.84 0.62 7.69
N THR A 44 11.74 0.88 6.97
CA THR A 44 10.54 1.48 7.56
C THR A 44 9.75 0.47 8.40
N LYS A 45 8.80 0.96 9.21
CA LYS A 45 7.97 0.11 10.05
C LYS A 45 7.22 -0.97 9.26
N ASP A 46 6.76 -0.69 8.05
CA ASP A 46 6.03 -1.67 7.23
C ASP A 46 6.93 -2.82 6.74
N HIS A 47 8.23 -2.55 6.57
CA HIS A 47 9.22 -3.55 6.21
C HIS A 47 9.71 -4.32 7.44
N CYS A 48 9.83 -3.62 8.57
CA CYS A 48 10.42 -4.12 9.82
C CYS A 48 9.40 -4.51 10.89
N ASP A 49 8.11 -4.63 10.58
CA ASP A 49 7.13 -5.04 11.58
C ASP A 49 7.44 -6.47 12.05
N ALA A 50 7.74 -6.61 13.34
CA ALA A 50 8.23 -7.86 13.93
C ALA A 50 7.25 -9.05 13.79
N LYS A 51 5.97 -8.78 13.49
CA LYS A 51 4.94 -9.80 13.26
C LYS A 51 4.94 -10.33 11.84
N THR A 52 5.32 -9.52 10.86
CA THR A 52 5.13 -9.82 9.43
C THR A 52 6.42 -9.86 8.64
N CYS A 53 7.50 -9.24 9.10
CA CYS A 53 8.78 -9.26 8.41
C CYS A 53 9.36 -10.68 8.31
N LEU A 54 9.92 -11.01 7.15
CA LEU A 54 10.51 -12.31 6.84
C LEU A 54 11.92 -12.39 7.45
N LYS A 55 11.98 -12.81 8.72
CA LYS A 55 13.20 -12.85 9.55
C LYS A 55 14.40 -13.52 8.88
N ASN A 56 14.17 -14.66 8.22
CA ASN A 56 15.25 -15.46 7.60
C ASN A 56 15.88 -14.77 6.37
N PHE A 57 15.20 -13.78 5.82
CA PHE A 57 15.56 -13.06 4.60
C PHE A 57 15.88 -11.59 4.86
N SER A 58 15.84 -11.17 6.13
CA SER A 58 16.21 -9.83 6.58
C SER A 58 17.70 -9.76 6.91
N GLY A 59 18.26 -8.56 6.89
CA GLY A 59 19.65 -8.29 7.22
C GLY A 59 20.04 -8.72 8.64
N ALA A 60 21.31 -9.05 8.83
CA ALA A 60 21.82 -9.58 10.09
C ALA A 60 21.66 -8.62 11.29
N SER A 61 21.64 -7.31 11.03
CA SER A 61 21.48 -6.20 11.98
C SER A 61 20.12 -5.49 11.83
N SER A 62 19.19 -6.10 11.10
CA SER A 62 17.85 -5.55 10.88
C SER A 62 16.99 -5.63 12.14
N GLN A 63 16.04 -4.70 12.26
CA GLN A 63 15.11 -4.64 13.39
C GLN A 63 14.09 -5.80 13.40
N CYS A 64 14.04 -6.58 12.31
CA CYS A 64 13.20 -7.77 12.21
C CYS A 64 13.61 -8.90 13.20
N LYS A 65 14.83 -8.86 13.73
CA LYS A 65 15.37 -9.87 14.66
C LYS A 65 14.98 -9.69 16.13
N SER A 66 14.63 -8.49 16.57
CA SER A 66 14.42 -8.25 18.00
C SER A 66 12.96 -8.45 18.37
N GLY A 67 12.67 -9.58 19.01
CA GLY A 67 11.46 -9.81 19.80
C GLY A 67 11.43 -8.92 21.06
N GLY A 68 11.57 -7.61 20.87
CA GLY A 68 11.31 -6.62 21.90
C GLY A 68 9.80 -6.53 22.09
N SER A 69 9.30 -7.20 23.12
CA SER A 69 8.01 -6.90 23.71
C SER A 69 8.02 -5.42 24.10
N SER A 70 7.47 -4.57 23.22
CA SER A 70 6.98 -3.29 23.67
C SER A 70 5.67 -3.59 24.36
N THR A 71 5.70 -3.56 25.70
CA THR A 71 4.52 -3.28 26.49
C THR A 71 3.80 -2.12 25.81
N PRO A 72 2.49 -2.23 25.48
CA PRO A 72 1.77 -1.12 24.89
C PRO A 72 1.93 0.09 25.83
N PRO A 73 2.39 1.26 25.35
CA PRO A 73 2.21 2.47 26.11
C PRO A 73 0.71 2.61 26.40
N PRO A 74 0.33 3.22 27.55
CA PRO A 74 -1.07 3.44 27.84
C PRO A 74 -1.73 4.10 26.63
N GLN A 75 -2.94 3.64 26.27
CA GLN A 75 -3.79 4.25 25.27
C GLN A 75 -4.07 5.72 25.65
N GLY A 76 -3.12 6.60 25.35
CA GLY A 76 -3.35 8.02 25.18
C GLY A 76 -4.04 8.18 23.83
N GLY A 77 -5.20 8.84 23.84
CA GLY A 77 -6.11 9.01 22.72
C GLY A 77 -5.36 9.17 21.39
N GLN A 78 -5.47 8.15 20.53
CA GLN A 78 -4.80 8.16 19.25
C GLN A 78 -5.46 9.24 18.40
N ASN A 79 -4.68 10.25 18.03
CA ASN A 79 -5.01 11.12 16.92
C ASN A 79 -5.19 10.20 15.71
N PHE A 80 -6.45 10.02 15.32
CA PHE A 80 -6.82 9.29 14.12
C PHE A 80 -6.11 9.93 12.91
N PRO A 81 -5.84 9.18 11.82
CA PRO A 81 -5.44 9.84 10.59
C PRO A 81 -6.57 10.83 10.21
N ALA A 82 -6.29 12.12 10.34
CA ALA A 82 -7.19 13.19 9.91
C ALA A 82 -7.34 13.21 8.38
N THR A 83 -6.51 12.43 7.67
CA THR A 83 -6.38 12.43 6.22
C THR A 83 -6.30 10.99 5.70
N VAL A 84 -6.85 10.77 4.51
CA VAL A 84 -6.76 9.49 3.81
C VAL A 84 -5.32 9.29 3.29
N PRO A 85 -4.67 8.14 3.51
CA PRO A 85 -3.36 7.86 2.95
C PRO A 85 -3.36 7.86 1.41
N GLU A 86 -2.38 8.50 0.81
CA GLU A 86 -2.15 8.51 -0.63
C GLU A 86 -1.31 7.29 -1.03
N ILE A 87 -1.98 6.19 -1.34
CA ILE A 87 -1.33 4.89 -1.65
C ILE A 87 -1.55 4.43 -3.09
N ASP A 88 -2.20 5.26 -3.90
CA ASP A 88 -2.67 4.89 -5.23
C ASP A 88 -2.02 5.69 -6.36
N VAL A 89 -0.99 6.47 -6.10
CA VAL A 89 -0.26 7.17 -7.18
C VAL A 89 0.47 6.18 -8.10
N CYS A 90 0.49 6.46 -9.40
CA CYS A 90 1.11 5.62 -10.41
C CYS A 90 1.47 6.40 -11.67
N GLY A 91 2.27 5.77 -12.53
CA GLY A 91 2.56 6.27 -13.87
C GLY A 91 3.93 6.91 -13.99
N HIS A 92 4.20 7.38 -15.20
CA HIS A 92 5.48 8.01 -15.55
C HIS A 92 5.75 9.31 -14.78
N ALA A 93 4.71 10.06 -14.42
CA ALA A 93 4.80 11.25 -13.59
C ALA A 93 5.20 10.93 -12.14
N GLU A 94 4.89 9.72 -11.69
CA GLU A 94 5.08 9.24 -10.31
C GLU A 94 6.29 8.31 -10.22
N ASN A 95 7.41 8.70 -10.82
CA ASN A 95 8.65 7.92 -10.86
C ASN A 95 8.51 6.49 -11.42
N GLY A 96 7.49 6.26 -12.26
CA GLY A 96 7.24 4.95 -12.86
C GLY A 96 6.58 3.93 -11.92
N VAL A 97 5.98 4.38 -10.81
CA VAL A 97 5.24 3.50 -9.90
C VAL A 97 4.12 2.78 -10.66
N SER A 98 4.01 1.48 -10.45
CA SER A 98 3.01 0.63 -11.09
C SER A 98 1.93 0.20 -10.11
N CYS A 99 0.71 0.09 -10.61
CA CYS A 99 -0.45 -0.38 -9.88
C CYS A 99 -0.34 -1.88 -9.59
N PRO A 100 -0.33 -2.29 -8.31
CA PRO A 100 -0.06 -3.68 -7.94
C PRO A 100 -1.23 -4.62 -8.23
N GLY A 101 -2.46 -4.09 -8.32
CA GLY A 101 -3.67 -4.89 -8.27
C GLY A 101 -3.94 -5.45 -6.87
N ALA A 102 -5.21 -5.61 -6.50
CA ALA A 102 -5.64 -6.15 -5.22
C ALA A 102 -6.98 -6.89 -5.33
N GLY A 103 -7.25 -7.72 -4.33
CA GLY A 103 -8.48 -8.52 -4.24
C GLY A 103 -8.57 -9.61 -5.31
N THR A 104 -9.79 -10.09 -5.56
CA THR A 104 -10.04 -11.21 -6.48
C THR A 104 -9.50 -10.91 -7.88
N ASN A 105 -8.62 -11.77 -8.37
CA ASN A 105 -7.94 -11.64 -9.67
C ASN A 105 -7.18 -10.31 -9.86
N GLY A 106 -6.83 -9.63 -8.76
CA GLY A 106 -6.20 -8.32 -8.81
C GLY A 106 -7.08 -7.26 -9.48
N TYR A 107 -8.41 -7.34 -9.36
CA TYR A 107 -9.32 -6.41 -10.03
C TYR A 107 -9.19 -4.97 -9.55
N PHE A 108 -9.02 -4.77 -8.24
CA PHE A 108 -8.94 -3.44 -7.64
C PHE A 108 -7.52 -2.87 -7.79
N TYR A 109 -7.36 -1.55 -7.80
CA TYR A 109 -6.05 -0.88 -7.89
C TYR A 109 -5.13 -1.40 -9.01
N ARG A 110 -5.69 -1.79 -10.16
CA ARG A 110 -4.94 -2.51 -11.20
C ARG A 110 -4.59 -1.65 -12.41
N CYS A 111 -5.45 -0.68 -12.71
CA CYS A 111 -5.30 0.22 -13.84
C CYS A 111 -4.67 1.52 -13.34
N CYS A 112 -3.69 2.02 -14.06
CA CYS A 112 -3.15 3.34 -13.82
C CYS A 112 -3.89 4.32 -14.72
N SER A 113 -4.71 5.20 -14.15
CA SER A 113 -5.47 6.17 -14.92
C SER A 113 -4.56 7.18 -15.62
N SER A 114 -5.09 7.93 -16.58
CA SER A 114 -4.40 9.07 -17.19
C SER A 114 -3.98 10.13 -16.18
N ALA A 115 -4.70 10.24 -15.06
CA ALA A 115 -4.40 11.14 -13.95
C ALA A 115 -3.34 10.60 -12.97
N GLY A 116 -2.80 9.39 -13.19
CA GLY A 116 -1.77 8.82 -12.34
C GLY A 116 -2.32 8.21 -11.04
N HIS A 117 -3.53 7.68 -11.08
CA HIS A 117 -4.14 7.01 -9.92
C HIS A 117 -4.53 5.56 -10.23
N CYS A 118 -4.26 4.68 -9.28
CA CYS A 118 -4.61 3.27 -9.33
C CYS A 118 -6.07 3.05 -9.00
N GLY A 119 -6.76 2.32 -9.86
CA GLY A 119 -8.13 1.89 -9.58
C GLY A 119 -8.60 0.75 -10.50
N PRO A 120 -9.90 0.41 -10.41
CA PRO A 120 -10.88 0.95 -9.46
C PRO A 120 -10.53 0.58 -8.01
N LYS A 121 -10.75 1.48 -7.05
CA LYS A 121 -10.32 1.22 -5.65
C LYS A 121 -11.33 0.35 -4.90
N ASN A 122 -12.60 0.41 -5.27
CA ASN A 122 -13.67 -0.34 -4.62
C ASN A 122 -14.78 -0.67 -5.63
N ASP A 123 -15.90 -1.19 -5.14
CA ASP A 123 -16.99 -1.68 -5.99
C ASP A 123 -17.92 -0.56 -6.50
N ILE A 124 -17.81 0.67 -5.98
CA ILE A 124 -18.64 1.81 -6.40
C ILE A 124 -17.93 2.76 -7.36
N GLN A 125 -16.62 2.61 -7.54
CA GLN A 125 -15.85 3.32 -8.54
C GLN A 125 -15.83 2.52 -9.84
N ASP A 126 -16.35 3.12 -10.92
CA ASP A 126 -16.35 2.48 -12.23
C ASP A 126 -14.91 2.26 -12.73
N GLN A 127 -14.65 1.07 -13.28
CA GLN A 127 -13.31 0.74 -13.76
C GLN A 127 -12.92 1.59 -14.97
N GLY A 128 -13.87 2.07 -15.78
CA GLY A 128 -13.60 2.88 -16.97
C GLY A 128 -12.91 4.20 -16.66
N ILE A 129 -13.09 4.73 -15.44
CA ILE A 129 -12.39 5.93 -14.95
C ILE A 129 -10.87 5.70 -14.89
N TYR A 130 -10.44 4.45 -14.65
CA TYR A 130 -9.03 4.09 -14.48
C TYR A 130 -8.45 3.30 -15.66
N CYS A 131 -9.27 2.43 -16.24
CA CYS A 131 -8.90 1.47 -17.26
C CYS A 131 -9.29 1.92 -18.68
N GLY A 132 -9.77 3.16 -18.84
CA GLY A 132 -10.22 3.72 -20.11
C GLY A 132 -9.09 3.85 -21.15
N ALA A 133 -9.42 4.50 -22.28
CA ALA A 133 -8.51 4.61 -23.42
C ALA A 133 -7.14 5.20 -23.07
N ASP A 134 -7.09 6.16 -22.13
CA ASP A 134 -5.88 6.86 -21.71
C ASP A 134 -5.22 6.23 -20.46
N CYS A 135 -5.57 4.99 -20.12
CA CYS A 135 -4.87 4.25 -19.08
C CYS A 135 -3.38 4.11 -19.43
N GLN A 136 -2.51 4.39 -18.46
CA GLN A 136 -1.07 4.41 -18.64
C GLN A 136 -0.49 2.98 -18.72
N GLY A 137 -0.47 2.44 -19.94
CA GLY A 137 0.08 1.12 -20.26
C GLY A 137 1.54 0.98 -19.78
N GLY A 138 1.85 -0.14 -19.14
CA GLY A 138 3.15 -0.40 -18.50
C GLY A 138 3.15 -0.12 -16.99
N PHE A 139 2.32 0.83 -16.53
CA PHE A 139 2.13 1.14 -15.11
C PHE A 139 0.82 0.57 -14.54
N GLY A 140 -0.03 0.02 -15.39
CA GLY A 140 -1.24 -0.69 -14.99
C GLY A 140 -1.75 -1.66 -16.04
N LYS A 141 -2.74 -2.47 -15.65
CA LYS A 141 -3.43 -3.42 -16.51
C LYS A 141 -4.59 -2.75 -17.24
N CYS A 142 -4.28 -2.08 -18.35
CA CYS A 142 -5.24 -1.32 -19.17
C CYS A 142 -6.13 -2.22 -20.04
N ASN A 143 -6.95 -3.03 -19.38
CA ASN A 143 -7.97 -3.86 -20.00
C ASN A 143 -9.31 -3.65 -19.29
N THR A 144 -10.37 -4.31 -19.76
CA THR A 144 -11.64 -4.39 -19.03
C THR A 144 -11.80 -5.80 -18.45
N MET A 145 -12.29 -5.89 -17.23
CA MET A 145 -12.58 -7.16 -16.56
C MET A 145 -13.96 -7.14 -15.91
N ALA A 146 -14.57 -8.30 -15.73
CA ALA A 146 -15.81 -8.39 -14.96
C ALA A 146 -15.56 -7.98 -13.50
N LYS A 147 -16.45 -7.15 -12.95
CA LYS A 147 -16.42 -6.74 -11.55
C LYS A 147 -16.56 -7.96 -10.64
N PRO A 148 -15.69 -8.16 -9.63
CA PRO A 148 -15.81 -9.26 -8.69
C PRO A 148 -17.13 -9.22 -7.92
N PRO A 149 -17.71 -10.38 -7.59
CA PRO A 149 -18.85 -10.43 -6.69
C PRO A 149 -18.46 -9.94 -5.29
N VAL A 150 -19.44 -9.43 -4.54
CA VAL A 150 -19.24 -9.08 -3.13
C VAL A 150 -18.90 -10.36 -2.34
N PRO A 151 -17.96 -10.30 -1.37
CA PRO A 151 -17.66 -11.44 -0.52
C PRO A 151 -18.92 -12.02 0.15
N ALA A 152 -19.11 -13.33 0.05
CA ALA A 152 -20.26 -14.02 0.65
C ALA A 152 -20.14 -14.18 2.18
N GLN A 153 -18.93 -14.07 2.70
CA GLN A 153 -18.63 -14.22 4.13
C GLN A 153 -19.01 -12.97 4.90
N ALA A 154 -19.49 -13.15 6.13
CA ALA A 154 -19.76 -12.05 7.03
C ALA A 154 -18.50 -11.17 7.18
N PRO A 155 -18.62 -9.84 7.00
CA PRO A 155 -17.48 -8.95 7.15
C PRO A 155 -16.90 -8.93 8.57
N GLY A 156 -15.59 -8.81 8.68
CA GLY A 156 -14.93 -8.45 9.93
C GLY A 156 -15.13 -6.98 10.30
N ILE A 157 -14.61 -6.57 11.46
CA ILE A 157 -14.64 -5.18 11.92
C ILE A 157 -13.25 -4.56 11.83
N ALA A 158 -13.18 -3.36 11.27
CA ALA A 158 -12.00 -2.50 11.15
C ALA A 158 -12.14 -1.29 12.08
N ARG A 159 -11.07 -0.95 12.79
CA ARG A 159 -10.99 0.23 13.66
C ARG A 159 -10.51 1.45 12.86
N ALA A 160 -10.52 2.62 13.49
CA ALA A 160 -10.05 3.84 12.84
C ALA A 160 -8.59 3.70 12.39
N GLY A 161 -8.29 4.16 11.18
CA GLY A 161 -7.00 4.01 10.51
C GLY A 161 -6.74 2.63 9.90
N GLU A 162 -7.59 1.63 10.14
CA GLU A 162 -7.47 0.33 9.50
C GLU A 162 -8.13 0.30 8.11
N THR A 163 -7.80 -0.70 7.32
CA THR A 163 -8.40 -0.91 6.00
C THR A 163 -9.79 -1.51 6.09
N CYS A 164 -10.67 -1.09 5.18
CA CYS A 164 -12.06 -1.51 5.08
C CYS A 164 -12.43 -1.87 3.64
N GLY A 165 -13.69 -2.19 3.41
CA GLY A 165 -14.21 -2.37 2.07
C GLY A 165 -14.13 -3.81 1.56
N PRO A 166 -14.49 -4.02 0.29
CA PRO A 166 -14.66 -5.35 -0.29
C PRO A 166 -13.35 -6.13 -0.44
N ILE A 167 -12.21 -5.45 -0.47
CA ILE A 167 -10.89 -6.07 -0.67
C ILE A 167 -10.48 -6.91 0.53
N VAL A 168 -10.70 -6.39 1.74
CA VAL A 168 -10.32 -7.04 3.01
C VAL A 168 -11.52 -7.65 3.73
N ASN A 169 -12.72 -7.51 3.16
CA ASN A 169 -14.00 -7.92 3.73
C ASN A 169 -14.19 -7.41 5.17
N LYS A 170 -13.97 -6.11 5.41
CA LYS A 170 -14.16 -5.48 6.73
C LYS A 170 -15.04 -4.25 6.67
N LYS A 171 -15.98 -4.15 7.60
CA LYS A 171 -16.73 -2.92 7.89
C LYS A 171 -16.01 -2.11 8.95
N CYS A 172 -16.05 -0.79 8.83
CA CYS A 172 -15.59 0.08 9.89
C CYS A 172 -16.49 -0.06 11.13
N ALA A 173 -15.88 0.05 12.31
CA ALA A 173 -16.57 0.10 13.58
C ALA A 173 -17.55 1.28 13.65
N ASP A 174 -18.47 1.23 14.62
CA ASP A 174 -19.55 2.19 14.74
C ASP A 174 -19.08 3.66 14.67
N ASN A 175 -19.84 4.47 13.94
CA ASN A 175 -19.58 5.89 13.65
C ASN A 175 -18.39 6.20 12.74
N LEU A 176 -17.66 5.20 12.25
CA LEU A 176 -16.60 5.39 11.27
C LEU A 176 -17.11 5.17 9.84
N CYS A 177 -16.51 5.92 8.93
CA CYS A 177 -16.77 5.90 7.50
C CYS A 177 -15.70 5.05 6.82
N CYS A 178 -16.09 4.32 5.78
CA CYS A 178 -15.14 3.63 4.91
C CYS A 178 -14.92 4.50 3.68
N SER A 179 -13.75 5.12 3.57
CA SER A 179 -13.45 6.07 2.49
C SER A 179 -13.42 5.39 1.12
N GLY A 180 -13.45 6.20 0.05
CA GLY A 180 -13.24 5.72 -1.32
C GLY A 180 -11.91 5.01 -1.52
N SER A 181 -10.91 5.27 -0.67
CA SER A 181 -9.59 4.63 -0.69
C SER A 181 -9.46 3.46 0.27
N ASN A 182 -10.57 2.93 0.80
CA ASN A 182 -10.61 1.74 1.67
C ASN A 182 -9.96 1.92 3.05
N PHE A 183 -10.10 3.10 3.67
CA PHE A 183 -9.65 3.35 5.04
C PHE A 183 -10.80 3.78 5.96
N CYS A 184 -10.78 3.30 7.20
CA CYS A 184 -11.71 3.73 8.22
C CYS A 184 -11.30 5.06 8.84
N GLY A 185 -12.23 6.01 8.92
CA GLY A 185 -12.00 7.29 9.57
C GLY A 185 -13.26 8.12 9.73
N THR A 186 -13.07 9.42 9.92
CA THR A 186 -14.15 10.41 10.12
C THR A 186 -13.83 11.67 9.35
N GLY A 187 -14.84 12.51 9.12
CA GLY A 187 -14.67 13.76 8.37
C GLY A 187 -14.94 13.57 6.88
N GLU A 188 -14.95 14.68 6.14
CA GLU A 188 -15.46 14.71 4.76
C GLU A 188 -14.65 13.83 3.80
N ASP A 189 -13.34 13.73 3.98
CA ASP A 189 -12.46 12.88 3.15
C ASP A 189 -12.78 11.39 3.27
N PHE A 190 -13.37 10.97 4.39
CA PHE A 190 -13.77 9.58 4.63
C PHE A 190 -15.25 9.35 4.38
N CYS A 191 -16.09 10.31 4.78
CA CYS A 191 -17.54 10.15 4.86
C CYS A 191 -18.31 10.75 3.67
N GLY A 192 -17.68 11.66 2.92
CA GLY A 192 -18.30 12.39 1.83
C GLY A 192 -18.63 11.48 0.65
N SER A 193 -19.83 11.66 0.10
CA SER A 193 -20.27 10.97 -1.12
C SER A 193 -19.40 11.31 -2.34
N ASN A 194 -18.92 12.55 -2.42
CA ASN A 194 -17.96 13.00 -3.45
C ASN A 194 -16.60 12.30 -3.34
N ASN A 195 -16.25 11.77 -2.16
CA ASN A 195 -15.03 11.00 -1.90
C ASN A 195 -15.28 9.49 -1.94
N TRP A 196 -16.38 9.06 -2.58
CA TRP A 196 -16.78 7.66 -2.72
C TRP A 196 -16.82 6.91 -1.38
N CYS A 197 -17.39 7.53 -0.35
CA CYS A 197 -17.66 6.79 0.89
C CYS A 197 -18.50 5.54 0.61
N GLN A 198 -18.08 4.41 1.18
CA GLN A 198 -18.64 3.10 0.90
C GLN A 198 -19.69 2.71 1.94
N SER A 199 -20.96 3.04 1.70
CA SER A 199 -22.06 2.88 2.68
C SER A 199 -22.35 1.43 3.10
N LYS A 200 -21.92 0.43 2.31
CA LYS A 200 -21.98 -0.99 2.70
C LYS A 200 -20.95 -1.35 3.77
N TRP A 201 -19.89 -0.55 3.89
CA TRP A 201 -18.68 -0.83 4.66
C TRP A 201 -18.41 0.17 5.79
N GLY A 202 -19.20 1.24 5.90
CA GLY A 202 -19.14 2.21 6.99
C GLY A 202 -20.31 3.17 6.93
N LYS A 203 -20.33 4.15 7.85
CA LYS A 203 -21.26 5.27 7.81
C LYS A 203 -20.86 6.24 6.68
N CYS A 204 -21.82 6.81 5.96
CA CYS A 204 -21.55 7.85 4.96
C CYS A 204 -22.54 9.00 5.14
N ASN A 205 -22.16 10.19 4.68
CA ASN A 205 -22.96 11.41 4.72
C ASN A 205 -23.68 11.66 3.39
#